data_AF-A0A7V9T0S1-F1
#
_entry.id   AF-A0A7V9T0S1-F1
#
_cell.length_a   1.000
_cell.length_b   1.000
_cell.length_c   1.000
_cell.angle_alpha   90.00
_cell.angle_beta   90.00
_cell.angle_gamma   90.00
#
_symmetry.space_group_name_H-M   'P 1'
#
loop_
_entity.id
_entity.type
_entity.pdbx_description
1 polymer ?
#
loop_
_entity_poly.entity_id
_entity_poly.type
_entity_poly.pdbx_seq_one_letter_code
_entity_poly.pdbx_strand_id
1 'polypeptide(L)'
;MVLAGQPLRGPGHRRYGRQPPARGGRVVDGAGRPARVVGNEPGAGTGGRAHRCARPGAGRASPCQAGPRRRPAVSELAGEPVRRRELAGEPVRRHELAARPDTGPFAALLATPGVEEVLEVRSTFGFLAFHGGNLERMTDVVAVEAAARAGASVYAVVQPPDLRWHLPSTQVRPEASPALARFLDHVSVTVALHGYGRAERWTSLLLGGGNRRLAEHVGACLAEALPDHEVVTDLDHIPPELRGLHPENPVNRPAGGGTQLELPPRVRGTTPHWADWDGPGLPPPTEALVDGLARAAATWPLG
;
A
#
# COMPACT_ATOMS: atom_id res chain seq x y z
N MET A 1 7.04 7.71 -31.50
CA MET A 1 5.64 7.73 -31.02
C MET A 1 5.35 6.34 -30.47
N VAL A 2 5.31 6.19 -29.14
CA VAL A 2 5.27 4.88 -28.47
C VAL A 2 3.81 4.57 -28.11
N LEU A 3 3.30 3.41 -28.53
CA LEU A 3 1.97 2.94 -28.17
C LEU A 3 2.03 2.29 -26.78
N ALA A 4 1.15 2.72 -25.88
CA ALA A 4 1.04 2.15 -24.54
C ALA A 4 0.42 0.75 -24.60
N GLY A 5 1.08 -0.23 -23.98
CA GLY A 5 0.56 -1.59 -23.85
C GLY A 5 -0.61 -1.68 -22.86
N GLN A 6 -1.61 -2.49 -23.17
CA GLN A 6 -2.72 -2.76 -22.25
C GLN A 6 -2.27 -3.71 -21.12
N PRO A 7 -2.76 -3.52 -19.87
CA PRO A 7 -2.48 -4.44 -18.79
C PRO A 7 -3.24 -5.76 -18.98
N LEU A 8 -2.52 -6.88 -18.85
CA LEU A 8 -3.08 -8.22 -18.87
C LEU A 8 -3.86 -8.48 -17.56
N ARG A 9 -5.14 -8.88 -17.66
CA ARG A 9 -5.86 -9.44 -16.51
C ARG A 9 -5.25 -10.80 -16.17
N GLY A 10 -4.73 -10.93 -14.94
CA GLY A 10 -4.26 -12.20 -14.39
C GLY A 10 -5.42 -13.20 -14.16
N PRO A 11 -5.11 -14.51 -14.02
CA PRO A 11 -6.11 -15.52 -13.70
C PRO A 11 -6.70 -15.30 -12.30
N GLY A 12 -7.99 -15.60 -12.14
CA GLY A 12 -8.75 -15.27 -10.93
C GLY A 12 -8.26 -15.94 -9.65
N HIS A 13 -8.50 -15.23 -8.54
CA HIS A 13 -8.19 -15.61 -7.16
C HIS A 13 -8.40 -17.09 -6.84
N ARG A 14 -7.33 -17.76 -6.37
CA ARG A 14 -7.49 -19.05 -5.68
C ARG A 14 -8.25 -18.80 -4.39
N ARG A 15 -9.47 -19.33 -4.28
CA ARG A 15 -10.24 -19.35 -3.03
C ARG A 15 -9.36 -19.92 -1.90
N TYR A 16 -9.27 -19.23 -0.76
CA TYR A 16 -8.70 -19.81 0.46
C TYR A 16 -9.42 -21.14 0.74
N GLY A 17 -8.67 -22.24 0.66
CA GLY A 17 -9.26 -23.56 0.42
C GLY A 17 -10.15 -24.05 1.57
N ARG A 18 -11.38 -24.47 1.25
CA ARG A 18 -12.06 -25.50 2.06
C ARG A 18 -11.26 -26.79 1.94
N GLN A 19 -10.91 -27.41 3.07
CA GLN A 19 -10.24 -28.70 3.11
C GLN A 19 -11.30 -29.82 2.96
N PRO A 20 -11.31 -30.63 1.88
CA PRO A 20 -12.19 -31.79 1.79
C PRO A 20 -11.66 -32.96 2.63
N PRO A 21 -12.52 -33.86 3.14
CA PRO A 21 -12.08 -34.99 3.94
C PRO A 21 -11.29 -36.00 3.09
N ALA A 22 -10.20 -36.53 3.65
CA ALA A 22 -9.27 -37.40 2.94
C ALA A 22 -9.91 -38.72 2.48
N ARG A 23 -9.74 -39.04 1.19
CA ARG A 23 -9.88 -40.40 0.62
C ARG A 23 -8.72 -40.64 -0.34
N GLY A 24 -8.07 -41.80 -0.25
CA GLY A 24 -6.79 -42.07 -0.90
C GLY A 24 -6.86 -42.52 -2.37
N GLY A 25 -5.72 -42.39 -3.09
CA GLY A 25 -5.50 -42.81 -4.47
C GLY A 25 -4.11 -42.39 -4.98
N ARG A 26 -3.53 -43.08 -5.98
CA ARG A 26 -2.13 -42.90 -6.49
C ARG A 26 -2.04 -42.11 -7.83
N VAL A 27 -0.98 -41.28 -7.99
CA VAL A 27 0.08 -41.22 -9.07
C VAL A 27 -0.30 -41.71 -10.51
N VAL A 28 0.01 -41.09 -11.68
CA VAL A 28 1.10 -40.18 -12.21
C VAL A 28 0.51 -39.08 -13.18
N ASP A 29 1.12 -37.90 -13.43
CA ASP A 29 2.19 -37.42 -14.38
C ASP A 29 1.84 -37.26 -15.90
N GLY A 30 2.39 -36.21 -16.57
CA GLY A 30 2.52 -36.14 -18.04
C GLY A 30 2.09 -34.86 -18.82
N ALA A 31 3.08 -34.03 -19.21
CA ALA A 31 3.18 -33.24 -20.47
C ALA A 31 2.24 -32.04 -20.85
N GLY A 32 2.85 -30.86 -21.06
CA GLY A 32 2.89 -30.21 -22.41
C GLY A 32 1.81 -29.21 -22.89
N ARG A 33 2.10 -27.91 -22.72
CA ARG A 33 1.73 -26.67 -23.50
C ARG A 33 1.21 -26.79 -24.96
N PRO A 34 0.61 -25.72 -25.60
CA PRO A 34 0.31 -24.34 -25.14
C PRO A 34 -1.11 -23.80 -25.50
N ALA A 35 -1.34 -22.50 -25.23
CA ALA A 35 -2.61 -21.76 -25.40
C ALA A 35 -3.04 -21.44 -26.86
N ARG A 36 -4.34 -21.19 -27.06
CA ARG A 36 -4.92 -20.61 -28.29
C ARG A 36 -5.17 -19.11 -28.14
N VAL A 37 -4.84 -18.36 -29.18
CA VAL A 37 -5.26 -16.96 -29.40
C VAL A 37 -6.57 -16.94 -30.17
N VAL A 38 -7.51 -16.08 -29.78
CA VAL A 38 -8.69 -15.71 -30.58
C VAL A 38 -8.76 -14.18 -30.61
N GLY A 39 -8.84 -13.60 -31.80
CA GLY A 39 -8.85 -12.15 -31.99
C GLY A 39 -10.25 -11.54 -31.84
N ASN A 40 -10.30 -10.25 -31.49
CA ASN A 40 -11.49 -9.42 -31.56
C ASN A 40 -11.44 -8.54 -32.82
N GLU A 41 -12.57 -8.40 -33.51
CA GLU A 41 -12.79 -7.31 -34.48
C GLU A 41 -13.51 -6.12 -33.79
N PRO A 42 -13.25 -4.87 -34.19
CA PRO A 42 -13.85 -3.69 -33.57
C PRO A 42 -15.11 -3.20 -34.33
N GLY A 43 -16.19 -2.94 -33.59
CA GLY A 43 -17.39 -2.22 -34.09
C GLY A 43 -17.38 -0.73 -33.70
N ALA A 44 -17.59 0.16 -34.67
CA ALA A 44 -17.70 1.61 -34.46
C ALA A 44 -18.94 2.00 -33.64
N GLY A 45 -18.88 3.04 -32.79
CA GLY A 45 -19.31 4.42 -33.14
C GLY A 45 -20.66 4.72 -32.48
N THR A 46 -21.04 5.92 -32.03
CA THR A 46 -20.84 7.29 -32.54
C THR A 46 -21.34 8.32 -31.50
N GLY A 47 -20.97 9.61 -31.63
CA GLY A 47 -21.65 10.76 -30.99
C GLY A 47 -21.44 10.92 -29.46
N GLY A 48 -21.09 12.08 -28.90
CA GLY A 48 -20.91 13.41 -29.45
C GLY A 48 -21.99 14.38 -28.99
N ARG A 49 -21.71 15.19 -27.95
CA ARG A 49 -22.30 16.52 -27.74
C ARG A 49 -21.48 17.35 -26.75
N ALA A 50 -21.05 18.52 -27.19
CA ALA A 50 -20.45 19.52 -26.33
C ALA A 50 -21.55 20.41 -25.73
N HIS A 51 -21.39 20.80 -24.46
CA HIS A 51 -22.11 21.93 -23.88
C HIS A 51 -21.10 22.98 -23.40
N ARG A 52 -21.43 24.25 -23.67
CA ARG A 52 -20.61 25.45 -23.50
C ARG A 52 -21.41 26.44 -22.64
N CYS A 53 -20.72 27.42 -22.04
CA CYS A 53 -21.27 28.58 -21.31
C CYS A 53 -21.74 28.28 -19.86
N ALA A 54 -21.58 29.18 -18.87
CA ALA A 54 -20.91 30.49 -18.82
C ALA A 54 -20.51 30.89 -17.38
N ARG A 55 -19.64 31.91 -17.25
CA ARG A 55 -19.45 32.73 -16.03
C ARG A 55 -20.43 33.92 -16.04
N PRO A 56 -20.80 34.47 -14.87
CA PRO A 56 -20.14 35.69 -14.32
C PRO A 56 -19.97 35.60 -12.78
N GLY A 57 -19.41 36.56 -12.02
CA GLY A 57 -18.73 37.85 -12.26
C GLY A 57 -17.95 38.23 -10.97
N ALA A 58 -16.78 38.86 -11.03
CA ALA A 58 -16.59 40.31 -10.95
C ALA A 58 -17.01 40.97 -9.60
N GLY A 59 -16.03 41.20 -8.71
CA GLY A 59 -16.13 42.03 -7.50
C GLY A 59 -14.80 42.74 -7.19
N ARG A 60 -14.83 44.03 -6.87
CA ARG A 60 -13.67 44.96 -6.70
C ARG A 60 -13.07 44.85 -5.28
N ALA A 61 -11.75 44.90 -5.04
CA ALA A 61 -10.86 46.09 -4.93
C ALA A 61 -11.34 47.14 -3.87
N SER A 62 -10.54 47.80 -3.02
CA SER A 62 -9.08 48.05 -2.99
C SER A 62 -8.54 48.40 -1.55
N PRO A 63 -7.62 49.36 -1.21
CA PRO A 63 -6.27 49.02 -0.70
C PRO A 63 -5.70 49.79 0.55
N CYS A 64 -4.56 49.33 1.09
CA CYS A 64 -3.52 50.13 1.78
C CYS A 64 -2.22 49.27 1.92
N GLN A 65 -1.03 49.63 1.38
CA GLN A 65 -0.05 50.66 1.80
C GLN A 65 0.48 50.47 3.24
N ALA A 66 1.78 50.48 3.57
CA ALA A 66 3.05 50.60 2.81
C ALA A 66 4.26 50.01 3.63
N GLY A 67 5.45 49.85 3.03
CA GLY A 67 6.71 49.49 3.74
C GLY A 67 7.46 50.71 4.32
N PRO A 68 8.81 50.75 4.45
CA PRO A 68 9.84 49.70 4.32
C PRO A 68 10.93 49.73 5.46
N ARG A 69 12.01 48.92 5.35
CA ARG A 69 13.45 49.15 5.76
C ARG A 69 14.17 47.79 5.93
N ARG A 70 15.10 47.38 5.06
CA ARG A 70 16.55 47.67 4.94
C ARG A 70 17.47 47.02 6.00
N ARG A 71 18.41 46.19 5.52
CA ARG A 71 19.61 45.66 6.22
C ARG A 71 20.75 46.72 6.28
N PRO A 72 21.77 46.52 7.12
CA PRO A 72 23.09 46.00 6.67
C PRO A 72 23.50 44.75 7.50
N ALA A 73 24.25 43.76 7.00
CA ALA A 73 25.59 43.76 6.39
C ALA A 73 26.72 44.06 7.40
N VAL A 74 27.46 43.00 7.77
CA VAL A 74 28.80 43.06 8.40
C VAL A 74 29.80 42.43 7.42
N SER A 75 31.00 42.99 7.34
CA SER A 75 31.95 42.76 6.24
C SER A 75 32.94 41.63 6.50
N GLU A 76 33.61 41.24 5.41
CA GLU A 76 34.76 40.35 5.36
C GLU A 76 35.90 40.75 6.33
N LEU A 77 36.65 39.75 6.79
CA LEU A 77 38.11 39.80 6.79
C LEU A 77 38.65 38.49 6.23
N ALA A 78 39.46 38.60 5.17
CA ALA A 78 40.12 37.47 4.52
C ALA A 78 41.37 37.04 5.28
N GLY A 79 41.70 35.75 5.23
CA GLY A 79 42.85 35.17 5.92
C GLY A 79 43.22 33.75 5.45
N GLU A 80 43.89 33.67 4.30
CA GLU A 80 44.58 32.50 3.73
C GLU A 80 45.97 33.00 3.26
N PRO A 81 47.02 32.16 3.07
CA PRO A 81 47.04 30.69 3.16
C PRO A 81 48.22 30.10 3.99
N VAL A 82 48.11 28.85 4.44
CA VAL A 82 49.31 27.97 4.58
C VAL A 82 48.98 26.56 4.08
N ARG A 83 49.57 26.19 2.93
CA ARG A 83 49.38 24.89 2.30
C ARG A 83 50.03 23.77 3.13
N ARG A 84 49.23 22.99 3.85
CA ARG A 84 49.66 21.67 4.33
C ARG A 84 49.45 20.65 3.20
N ARG A 85 50.52 20.01 2.77
CA ARG A 85 50.52 18.99 1.70
C ARG A 85 50.00 17.68 2.28
N GLU A 86 48.68 17.50 2.29
CA GLU A 86 48.07 16.25 2.74
C GLU A 86 48.07 15.24 1.58
N LEU A 87 48.54 14.03 1.86
CA LEU A 87 48.67 12.97 0.87
C LEU A 87 47.28 12.48 0.49
N ALA A 88 46.96 12.52 -0.81
CA ALA A 88 45.69 12.03 -1.33
C ALA A 88 45.59 10.51 -1.14
N GLY A 89 44.97 10.09 -0.04
CA GLY A 89 44.42 8.75 0.09
C GLY A 89 43.30 8.58 -0.95
N GLU A 90 43.35 7.49 -1.70
CA GLU A 90 42.38 7.23 -2.76
C GLU A 90 40.94 7.21 -2.20
N PRO A 91 39.94 7.74 -2.94
CA PRO A 91 38.56 7.60 -2.55
C PRO A 91 38.16 6.14 -2.68
N VAL A 92 38.15 5.42 -1.55
CA VAL A 92 37.63 4.04 -1.46
C VAL A 92 36.18 4.07 -1.93
N ARG A 93 35.96 3.61 -3.16
CA ARG A 93 34.63 3.47 -3.74
C ARG A 93 33.84 2.54 -2.82
N ARG A 94 32.81 3.06 -2.15
CA ARG A 94 31.92 2.29 -1.28
C ARG A 94 30.93 1.46 -2.11
N HIS A 95 31.47 0.61 -2.97
CA HIS A 95 30.75 -0.44 -3.67
C HIS A 95 31.15 -1.78 -3.07
N GLU A 96 30.13 -2.54 -2.66
CA GLU A 96 30.21 -3.98 -2.43
C GLU A 96 31.28 -4.46 -1.44
N LEU A 97 31.12 -4.07 -0.17
CA LEU A 97 30.88 -5.17 0.77
C LEU A 97 29.53 -5.75 0.38
N ALA A 98 29.51 -6.96 -0.17
CA ALA A 98 28.28 -7.73 -0.29
C ALA A 98 27.65 -7.77 1.11
N ALA A 99 26.49 -7.13 1.27
CA ALA A 99 25.78 -7.16 2.53
C ALA A 99 25.58 -8.63 2.90
N ARG A 100 26.01 -9.01 4.11
CA ARG A 100 25.68 -10.35 4.61
C ARG A 100 24.15 -10.48 4.52
N PRO A 101 23.61 -11.55 3.91
CA PRO A 101 22.17 -11.70 3.83
C PRO A 101 21.61 -11.59 5.24
N ASP A 102 20.62 -10.71 5.42
CA ASP A 102 19.99 -10.56 6.73
C ASP A 102 19.38 -11.93 7.10
N THR A 103 19.82 -12.50 8.22
CA THR A 103 19.30 -13.76 8.76
C THR A 103 18.23 -13.52 9.83
N GLY A 104 17.68 -12.31 9.88
CA GLY A 104 16.62 -11.91 10.80
C GLY A 104 15.31 -12.68 10.63
N PRO A 105 14.37 -12.52 11.57
CA PRO A 105 13.13 -13.29 11.58
C PRO A 105 12.27 -13.09 10.34
N PHE A 106 12.34 -11.92 9.69
CA PHE A 106 11.62 -11.68 8.44
C PHE A 106 12.24 -12.42 7.25
N ALA A 107 13.57 -12.48 7.13
CA ALA A 107 14.21 -13.31 6.10
C ALA A 107 13.89 -14.80 6.30
N ALA A 108 13.83 -15.27 7.56
CA ALA A 108 13.41 -16.64 7.87
C ALA A 108 11.95 -16.93 7.48
N LEU A 109 11.04 -15.95 7.68
CA LEU A 109 9.66 -16.04 7.19
C LEU A 109 9.61 -16.12 5.66
N LEU A 110 10.32 -15.23 4.95
CA LEU A 110 10.34 -15.21 3.48
C LEU A 110 10.99 -16.46 2.87
N ALA A 111 11.92 -17.10 3.58
CA ALA A 111 12.51 -18.37 3.19
C ALA A 111 11.61 -19.60 3.49
N THR A 112 10.47 -19.42 4.17
CA THR A 112 9.55 -20.52 4.52
C THR A 112 8.78 -20.99 3.26
N PRO A 113 8.78 -22.30 2.94
CA PRO A 113 8.09 -22.81 1.75
C PRO A 113 6.62 -22.40 1.68
N GLY A 114 6.19 -21.88 0.52
CA GLY A 114 4.83 -21.44 0.27
C GLY A 114 4.49 -20.03 0.75
N VAL A 115 5.42 -19.32 1.39
CA VAL A 115 5.31 -17.86 1.58
C VAL A 115 5.65 -17.17 0.26
N GLU A 116 4.79 -16.26 -0.18
CA GLU A 116 4.96 -15.52 -1.43
C GLU A 116 5.08 -14.01 -1.18
N GLU A 117 6.03 -13.34 -1.83
CA GLU A 117 6.07 -11.87 -1.92
C GLU A 117 5.36 -11.41 -3.18
N VAL A 118 4.40 -10.49 -3.04
CA VAL A 118 3.72 -9.83 -4.16
C VAL A 118 4.24 -8.40 -4.22
N LEU A 119 4.76 -7.99 -5.39
CA LEU A 119 5.20 -6.63 -5.66
C LEU A 119 4.69 -6.15 -7.01
N GLU A 120 3.91 -5.07 -7.01
CA GLU A 120 3.56 -4.33 -8.21
C GLU A 120 3.87 -2.85 -8.01
N VAL A 121 4.69 -2.27 -8.91
CA VAL A 121 5.13 -0.87 -8.83
C VAL A 121 4.40 -0.06 -9.90
N ARG A 122 3.65 0.97 -9.47
CA ARG A 122 2.86 1.88 -10.31
C ARG A 122 3.03 3.34 -9.85
N SER A 123 1.98 4.01 -9.34
CA SER A 123 2.09 5.36 -8.78
C SER A 123 2.91 5.39 -7.48
N THR A 124 3.23 6.60 -6.99
CA THR A 124 3.95 6.80 -5.72
C THR A 124 3.05 6.69 -4.47
N PHE A 125 1.76 6.38 -4.64
CA PHE A 125 0.92 5.91 -3.55
C PHE A 125 1.08 4.39 -3.39
N GLY A 126 1.31 3.91 -2.17
CA GLY A 126 1.56 2.50 -1.89
C GLY A 126 0.56 1.84 -0.93
N PHE A 127 0.21 0.59 -1.19
CA PHE A 127 -0.45 -0.30 -0.23
C PHE A 127 0.54 -1.35 0.30
N LEU A 128 0.46 -1.63 1.61
CA LEU A 128 1.24 -2.66 2.30
C LEU A 128 0.30 -3.70 2.91
N ALA A 129 0.59 -5.00 2.73
CA ALA A 129 -0.12 -6.10 3.39
C ALA A 129 0.85 -7.23 3.75
N PHE A 130 1.78 -6.96 4.68
CA PHE A 130 2.85 -7.89 5.05
C PHE A 130 2.43 -8.98 6.06
N HIS A 131 1.16 -9.00 6.49
CA HIS A 131 0.55 -10.09 7.28
C HIS A 131 -0.50 -10.89 6.47
N GLY A 132 -0.41 -10.85 5.14
CA GLY A 132 -1.38 -11.47 4.23
C GLY A 132 -1.43 -12.99 4.26
N GLY A 133 -2.35 -13.53 3.46
CA GLY A 133 -2.58 -14.97 3.35
C GLY A 133 -3.36 -15.50 4.56
N ASN A 134 -2.92 -16.60 5.15
CA ASN A 134 -3.66 -17.24 6.26
C ASN A 134 -3.50 -16.54 7.63
N LEU A 135 -2.52 -15.64 7.78
CA LEU A 135 -2.29 -14.89 9.02
C LEU A 135 -3.44 -13.89 9.27
N GLU A 136 -3.50 -12.81 8.48
CA GLU A 136 -4.56 -11.80 8.54
C GLU A 136 -5.42 -11.84 7.26
N ARG A 137 -6.20 -12.91 7.12
CA ARG A 137 -6.98 -13.24 5.90
C ARG A 137 -7.68 -12.04 5.26
N MET A 138 -7.55 -11.96 3.93
CA MET A 138 -8.08 -10.94 3.01
C MET A 138 -7.34 -9.59 3.00
N THR A 139 -6.36 -9.33 3.87
CA THR A 139 -5.59 -8.05 3.84
C THR A 139 -4.81 -7.88 2.54
N ASP A 140 -4.15 -8.95 2.09
CA ASP A 140 -3.44 -9.05 0.80
C ASP A 140 -4.39 -8.86 -0.39
N VAL A 141 -5.51 -9.57 -0.43
CA VAL A 141 -6.50 -9.47 -1.51
C VAL A 141 -7.06 -8.04 -1.61
N VAL A 142 -7.43 -7.43 -0.49
CA VAL A 142 -7.96 -6.06 -0.47
C VAL A 142 -6.88 -5.05 -0.91
N ALA A 143 -5.64 -5.19 -0.46
CA ALA A 143 -4.54 -4.31 -0.86
C ALA A 143 -4.24 -4.39 -2.36
N VAL A 144 -4.18 -5.60 -2.93
CA VAL A 144 -3.90 -5.83 -4.35
C VAL A 144 -5.05 -5.30 -5.23
N GLU A 145 -6.30 -5.57 -4.87
CA GLU A 145 -7.48 -5.09 -5.63
C GLU A 145 -7.61 -3.56 -5.57
N ALA A 146 -7.41 -2.95 -4.39
CA ALA A 146 -7.43 -1.48 -4.26
C ALA A 146 -6.29 -0.83 -5.06
N ALA A 147 -5.10 -1.43 -5.05
CA ALA A 147 -3.96 -0.97 -5.83
C ALA A 147 -4.21 -1.06 -7.34
N ALA A 148 -4.79 -2.17 -7.80
CA ALA A 148 -5.13 -2.38 -9.21
C ALA A 148 -6.17 -1.35 -9.71
N ARG A 149 -7.22 -1.07 -8.92
CA ARG A 149 -8.27 -0.09 -9.25
C ARG A 149 -7.75 1.36 -9.28
N ALA A 150 -6.86 1.72 -8.36
CA ALA A 150 -6.29 3.07 -8.27
C ALA A 150 -5.08 3.32 -9.18
N GLY A 151 -4.50 2.27 -9.78
CA GLY A 151 -3.18 2.37 -10.41
C GLY A 151 -2.05 2.64 -9.40
N ALA A 152 -2.23 2.22 -8.15
CA ALA A 152 -1.26 2.38 -7.07
C ALA A 152 -0.27 1.21 -7.00
N SER A 153 0.83 1.43 -6.27
CA SER A 153 1.80 0.38 -5.97
C SER A 153 1.30 -0.50 -4.83
N VAL A 154 1.72 -1.77 -4.79
CA VAL A 154 1.45 -2.68 -3.67
C VAL A 154 2.65 -3.57 -3.37
N TYR A 155 2.90 -3.80 -2.08
CA TYR A 155 3.74 -4.87 -1.57
C TYR A 155 2.97 -5.69 -0.52
N ALA A 156 2.97 -7.02 -0.66
CA ALA A 156 2.33 -7.93 0.28
C ALA A 156 3.17 -9.19 0.52
N VAL A 157 2.97 -9.81 1.67
CA VAL A 157 3.55 -11.12 2.03
C VAL A 157 2.39 -12.06 2.33
N VAL A 158 2.28 -13.14 1.57
CA VAL A 158 1.14 -14.05 1.60
C VAL A 158 1.57 -15.37 2.21
N GLN A 159 1.07 -15.69 3.41
CA GLN A 159 1.36 -16.96 4.09
C GLN A 159 0.41 -18.09 3.64
N PRO A 160 0.91 -19.33 3.47
CA PRO A 160 0.11 -20.46 3.00
C PRO A 160 -0.93 -20.92 4.04
N PRO A 161 -1.96 -21.71 3.64
CA PRO A 161 -3.10 -22.08 4.50
C PRO A 161 -2.78 -22.76 5.83
N ASP A 162 -1.61 -23.37 5.96
CA ASP A 162 -1.09 -24.08 7.12
C ASP A 162 -0.13 -23.26 8.00
N LEU A 163 0.28 -22.06 7.56
CA LEU A 163 1.17 -21.16 8.31
C LEU A 163 0.43 -19.98 8.93
N ARG A 164 0.81 -19.59 10.15
CA ARG A 164 0.42 -18.35 10.83
C ARG A 164 1.55 -17.79 11.68
N TRP A 165 2.66 -17.45 11.04
CA TRP A 165 3.80 -16.85 11.71
C TRP A 165 3.64 -15.33 11.79
N HIS A 166 3.13 -14.85 12.92
CA HIS A 166 3.05 -13.41 13.19
C HIS A 166 4.44 -12.85 13.55
N LEU A 167 4.85 -11.78 12.87
CA LEU A 167 6.00 -10.95 13.24
C LEU A 167 5.49 -9.54 13.60
N PRO A 168 5.99 -8.90 14.66
CA PRO A 168 5.71 -7.47 14.88
C PRO A 168 6.16 -6.64 13.68
N SER A 169 5.40 -5.60 13.30
CA SER A 169 5.71 -4.79 12.11
C SER A 169 7.09 -4.12 12.15
N THR A 170 7.67 -3.89 13.33
CA THR A 170 9.05 -3.38 13.51
C THR A 170 10.14 -4.37 13.10
N GLN A 171 9.80 -5.66 13.04
CA GLN A 171 10.68 -6.74 12.56
C GLN A 171 10.54 -7.00 11.06
N VAL A 172 9.61 -6.35 10.36
CA VAL A 172 9.49 -6.40 8.90
C VAL A 172 10.48 -5.40 8.31
N ARG A 173 11.62 -5.94 7.85
CA ARG A 173 12.81 -5.16 7.48
C ARG A 173 13.03 -5.14 5.96
N PRO A 174 13.14 -3.96 5.31
CA PRO A 174 13.55 -3.91 3.89
C PRO A 174 14.96 -4.45 3.67
N GLU A 175 15.79 -4.45 4.71
CA GLU A 175 17.14 -5.02 4.69
C GLU A 175 17.12 -6.55 4.43
N ALA A 176 15.99 -7.23 4.71
CA ALA A 176 15.75 -8.66 4.45
C ALA A 176 14.95 -8.95 3.16
N SER A 177 14.42 -7.93 2.46
CA SER A 177 13.64 -8.11 1.23
C SER A 177 13.98 -7.04 0.19
N PRO A 178 14.63 -7.43 -0.93
CA PRO A 178 14.83 -6.55 -2.08
C PRO A 178 13.51 -6.03 -2.68
N ALA A 179 12.40 -6.78 -2.52
CA ALA A 179 11.09 -6.38 -3.00
C ALA A 179 10.47 -5.27 -2.12
N LEU A 180 10.55 -5.41 -0.79
CA LEU A 180 10.12 -4.37 0.15
C LEU A 180 10.98 -3.12 0.06
N ALA A 181 12.31 -3.27 -0.07
CA ALA A 181 13.22 -2.15 -0.29
C ALA A 181 12.83 -1.36 -1.55
N ARG A 182 12.71 -2.04 -2.69
CA ARG A 182 12.30 -1.44 -3.97
C ARG A 182 10.92 -0.76 -3.89
N PHE A 183 9.98 -1.31 -3.13
CA PHE A 183 8.68 -0.69 -2.90
C PHE A 183 8.81 0.62 -2.11
N LEU A 184 9.51 0.58 -0.97
CA LEU A 184 9.68 1.74 -0.08
C LEU A 184 10.50 2.87 -0.71
N ASP A 185 11.48 2.54 -1.56
CA ASP A 185 12.26 3.53 -2.33
C ASP A 185 11.44 4.25 -3.40
N HIS A 186 10.32 3.65 -3.86
CA HIS A 186 9.47 4.18 -4.92
C HIS A 186 8.30 5.03 -4.41
N VAL A 187 7.70 4.65 -3.28
CA VAL A 187 6.46 5.27 -2.78
C VAL A 187 6.74 6.49 -1.91
N SER A 188 5.94 7.54 -2.07
CA SER A 188 6.00 8.76 -1.25
C SER A 188 5.13 8.66 0.00
N VAL A 189 4.03 7.91 -0.06
CA VAL A 189 3.12 7.63 1.08
C VAL A 189 2.62 6.19 1.03
N THR A 190 2.29 5.60 2.20
CA THR A 190 1.71 4.25 2.25
C THR A 190 0.50 4.10 3.17
N VAL A 191 -0.36 3.12 2.85
CA VAL A 191 -1.41 2.57 3.71
C VAL A 191 -1.07 1.12 4.00
N ALA A 192 -0.87 0.74 5.27
CA ALA A 192 -0.64 -0.65 5.67
C ALA A 192 -1.93 -1.29 6.18
N LEU A 193 -2.39 -2.35 5.52
CA LEU A 193 -3.59 -3.09 5.87
C LEU A 193 -3.24 -4.24 6.82
N HIS A 194 -3.93 -4.25 7.95
CA HIS A 194 -3.86 -5.28 8.98
C HIS A 194 -5.25 -5.82 9.30
N GLY A 195 -5.30 -7.03 9.86
CA GLY A 195 -6.52 -7.70 10.28
C GLY A 195 -6.48 -8.02 11.77
N TYR A 196 -7.29 -7.32 12.56
CA TYR A 196 -7.43 -7.61 13.99
C TYR A 196 -8.74 -8.36 14.30
N GLY A 197 -8.89 -8.75 15.57
CA GLY A 197 -10.16 -9.22 16.13
C GLY A 197 -10.26 -8.87 17.62
N ARG A 198 -11.32 -8.14 18.01
CA ARG A 198 -11.70 -7.91 19.42
C ARG A 198 -13.21 -8.05 19.54
N ALA A 199 -13.66 -8.68 20.62
CA ALA A 199 -15.07 -9.02 20.85
C ALA A 199 -16.02 -7.80 20.92
N GLU A 200 -15.49 -6.61 21.18
CA GLU A 200 -16.26 -5.37 21.31
C GLU A 200 -16.12 -4.43 20.10
N ARG A 201 -15.31 -4.79 19.09
CA ARG A 201 -14.99 -3.94 17.93
C ARG A 201 -15.02 -4.72 16.61
N TRP A 202 -16.16 -5.33 16.30
CA TRP A 202 -16.35 -6.11 15.05
C TRP A 202 -16.62 -5.25 13.81
N THR A 203 -16.89 -3.96 14.00
CA THR A 203 -17.29 -2.99 12.97
C THR A 203 -16.40 -1.75 12.92
N SER A 204 -15.44 -1.60 13.82
CA SER A 204 -14.55 -0.43 13.90
C SER A 204 -13.30 -0.62 13.02
N LEU A 205 -13.08 0.26 12.05
CA LEU A 205 -11.82 0.37 11.31
C LEU A 205 -10.95 1.41 12.03
N LEU A 206 -9.71 1.04 12.38
CA LEU A 206 -8.83 1.89 13.19
C LEU A 206 -7.66 2.40 12.35
N LEU A 207 -7.47 3.73 12.29
CA LEU A 207 -6.48 4.37 11.42
C LEU A 207 -5.36 5.02 12.22
N GLY A 208 -4.31 4.23 12.48
CA GLY A 208 -3.06 4.62 13.12
C GLY A 208 -2.02 5.20 12.14
N GLY A 209 -0.73 5.04 12.43
CA GLY A 209 0.40 5.53 11.62
C GLY A 209 0.74 7.01 11.84
N GLY A 210 1.96 7.38 11.42
CA GLY A 210 2.53 8.71 11.65
C GLY A 210 1.91 9.82 10.80
N ASN A 211 1.43 9.52 9.59
CA ASN A 211 0.78 10.53 8.74
C ASN A 211 -0.71 10.66 9.09
N ARG A 212 -1.01 11.57 10.03
CA ARG A 212 -2.39 11.81 10.49
C ARG A 212 -3.32 12.37 9.40
N ARG A 213 -2.80 13.21 8.48
CA ARG A 213 -3.59 13.72 7.35
C ARG A 213 -4.02 12.62 6.39
N LEU A 214 -3.14 11.64 6.15
CA LEU A 214 -3.47 10.47 5.34
C LEU A 214 -4.48 9.56 6.07
N ALA A 215 -4.32 9.38 7.39
CA ALA A 215 -5.30 8.66 8.20
C ALA A 215 -6.70 9.31 8.14
N GLU A 216 -6.79 10.64 8.25
CA GLU A 216 -8.03 11.40 8.12
C GLU A 216 -8.65 11.27 6.71
N HIS A 217 -7.85 11.40 5.64
CA HIS A 217 -8.31 11.29 4.25
C HIS A 217 -8.81 9.89 3.90
N VAL A 218 -8.03 8.86 4.23
CA VAL A 218 -8.43 7.46 4.04
C VAL A 218 -9.67 7.17 4.90
N GLY A 219 -9.72 7.66 6.13
CA GLY A 219 -10.87 7.52 7.02
C GLY A 219 -12.14 8.13 6.44
N ALA A 220 -12.09 9.35 5.91
CA ALA A 220 -13.22 9.98 5.25
C ALA A 220 -13.72 9.18 4.03
N CYS A 221 -12.80 8.66 3.21
CA CYS A 221 -13.16 7.82 2.07
C CYS A 221 -13.85 6.51 2.49
N LEU A 222 -13.35 5.88 3.55
CA LEU A 222 -13.91 4.65 4.11
C LEU A 222 -15.26 4.87 4.77
N ALA A 223 -15.46 5.96 5.53
CA ALA A 223 -16.71 6.25 6.22
C ALA A 223 -17.88 6.44 5.24
N GLU A 224 -17.64 7.06 4.08
CA GLU A 224 -18.64 7.20 3.02
C GLU A 224 -18.92 5.87 2.30
N ALA A 225 -17.90 5.02 2.10
CA ALA A 225 -18.05 3.72 1.44
C ALA A 225 -18.67 2.65 2.35
N LEU A 226 -18.53 2.78 3.68
CA LEU A 226 -18.90 1.80 4.69
C LEU A 226 -19.76 2.45 5.79
N PRO A 227 -20.97 2.96 5.49
CA PRO A 227 -21.80 3.70 6.45
C PRO A 227 -22.22 2.89 7.69
N ASP A 228 -22.22 1.56 7.61
CA ASP A 228 -22.51 0.64 8.73
C ASP A 228 -21.27 0.30 9.59
N HIS A 229 -20.13 0.97 9.37
CA HIS A 229 -18.88 0.75 10.08
C HIS A 229 -18.42 2.02 10.79
N GLU A 230 -17.85 1.85 11.98
CA GLU A 230 -17.23 2.96 12.72
C GLU A 230 -15.82 3.17 12.14
N VAL A 231 -15.46 4.42 11.82
CA VAL A 231 -14.12 4.76 11.35
C VAL A 231 -13.43 5.64 12.37
N VAL A 232 -12.41 5.10 13.03
CA VAL A 232 -11.71 5.74 14.15
C VAL A 232 -10.34 6.25 13.67
N THR A 233 -10.20 7.57 13.58
CA THR A 233 -8.94 8.26 13.25
C THR A 233 -8.31 8.97 14.45
N ASP A 234 -9.01 9.05 15.58
CA ASP A 234 -8.45 9.59 16.82
C ASP A 234 -7.58 8.55 17.52
N LEU A 235 -6.30 8.85 17.72
CA LEU A 235 -5.34 7.95 18.34
C LEU A 235 -5.74 7.59 19.79
N ASP A 236 -6.40 8.48 20.53
CA ASP A 236 -6.80 8.21 21.91
C ASP A 236 -7.93 7.18 22.01
N HIS A 237 -8.71 7.00 20.94
CA HIS A 237 -9.71 5.94 20.81
C HIS A 237 -9.18 4.64 20.18
N ILE A 238 -7.91 4.60 19.75
CA ILE A 238 -7.21 3.43 19.20
C ILE A 238 -6.31 2.81 20.29
N PRO A 239 -6.42 1.49 20.56
CA PRO A 239 -5.53 0.79 21.50
C PRO A 239 -4.05 0.99 21.15
N PRO A 240 -3.16 1.33 22.11
CA PRO A 240 -1.76 1.70 21.83
C PRO A 240 -1.00 0.77 20.89
N GLU A 241 -1.18 -0.53 21.05
CA GLU A 241 -0.59 -1.61 20.27
C GLU A 241 -1.07 -1.66 18.80
N LEU A 242 -2.22 -1.06 18.50
CA LEU A 242 -2.81 -0.94 17.15
C LEU A 242 -2.59 0.44 16.51
N ARG A 243 -1.89 1.37 17.19
CA ARG A 243 -1.67 2.74 16.68
C ARG A 243 -0.62 2.82 15.57
N GLY A 244 0.22 1.80 15.37
CA GLY A 244 1.18 1.77 14.25
C GLY A 244 2.23 2.90 14.21
N LEU A 245 2.48 3.60 15.34
CA LEU A 245 3.29 4.83 15.37
C LEU A 245 4.81 4.64 15.32
N HIS A 246 5.32 3.42 15.41
CA HIS A 246 6.76 3.18 15.52
C HIS A 246 7.50 3.58 14.23
N PRO A 247 8.62 4.34 14.29
CA PRO A 247 9.29 4.84 13.09
C PRO A 247 9.89 3.72 12.22
N GLU A 248 10.24 2.57 12.81
CA GLU A 248 10.77 1.44 12.05
C GLU A 248 9.71 0.61 11.30
N ASN A 249 8.43 0.76 11.64
CA ASN A 249 7.32 0.10 10.95
C ASN A 249 7.35 0.53 9.46
N PRO A 250 7.36 -0.39 8.49
CA PRO A 250 7.43 -0.08 7.06
C PRO A 250 6.48 1.02 6.60
N VAL A 251 5.28 1.12 7.19
CA VAL A 251 4.29 2.15 6.85
C VAL A 251 4.76 3.59 7.08
N ASN A 252 5.68 3.80 8.04
CA ASN A 252 6.19 5.12 8.41
C ASN A 252 7.52 5.48 7.74
N ARG A 253 8.10 4.57 6.94
CA ARG A 253 9.40 4.78 6.27
C ARG A 253 9.38 5.69 5.02
N PRO A 254 8.31 5.76 4.21
CA PRO A 254 8.26 6.69 3.07
C PRO A 254 8.45 8.14 3.52
N ALA A 255 8.92 9.01 2.63
CA ALA A 255 9.22 10.41 2.99
C ALA A 255 7.99 11.21 3.47
N GLY A 256 6.79 10.89 2.97
CA GLY A 256 5.51 11.42 3.45
C GLY A 256 4.88 10.59 4.58
N GLY A 257 5.58 9.59 5.12
CA GLY A 257 5.06 8.64 6.10
C GLY A 257 3.90 7.78 5.57
N GLY A 258 3.06 7.31 6.49
CA GLY A 258 1.88 6.53 6.14
C GLY A 258 0.88 6.36 7.27
N THR A 259 -0.20 5.63 6.97
CA THR A 259 -1.28 5.29 7.91
C THR A 259 -1.42 3.78 8.04
N GLN A 260 -1.52 3.28 9.27
CA GLN A 260 -1.86 1.89 9.54
C GLN A 260 -3.39 1.76 9.58
N LEU A 261 -3.96 0.74 8.93
CA LEU A 261 -5.39 0.49 8.86
C LEU A 261 -5.69 -0.91 9.40
N GLU A 262 -6.33 -0.96 10.57
CA GLU A 262 -6.73 -2.19 11.24
C GLU A 262 -8.17 -2.55 10.87
N LEU A 263 -8.34 -3.72 10.23
CA LEU A 263 -9.61 -4.17 9.68
C LEU A 263 -10.25 -5.28 10.53
N PRO A 264 -11.47 -5.08 11.05
CA PRO A 264 -12.15 -6.09 11.83
C PRO A 264 -12.67 -7.24 10.93
N PRO A 265 -13.05 -8.41 11.49
CA PRO A 265 -13.38 -9.58 10.68
C PRO A 265 -14.57 -9.40 9.73
N ARG A 266 -15.54 -8.53 10.07
CA ARG A 266 -16.77 -8.29 9.30
C ARG A 266 -16.50 -7.61 7.96
N VAL A 267 -15.74 -6.51 7.95
CA VAL A 267 -15.41 -5.77 6.72
C VAL A 267 -14.48 -6.57 5.80
N ARG A 268 -13.67 -7.47 6.37
CA ARG A 268 -12.84 -8.41 5.60
C ARG A 268 -13.64 -9.55 4.95
N GLY A 269 -14.94 -9.68 5.22
CA GLY A 269 -15.76 -10.79 4.70
C GLY A 269 -15.42 -12.14 5.31
N THR A 270 -14.77 -12.17 6.49
CA THR A 270 -14.22 -13.41 7.09
C THR A 270 -15.08 -14.01 8.22
N THR A 271 -16.23 -13.40 8.51
CA THR A 271 -17.23 -13.86 9.46
C THR A 271 -18.13 -14.96 8.89
N PRO A 272 -18.73 -15.84 9.71
CA PRO A 272 -19.68 -16.88 9.25
C PRO A 272 -20.81 -16.38 8.35
N HIS A 273 -21.26 -15.14 8.54
CA HIS A 273 -22.27 -14.48 7.69
C HIS A 273 -21.95 -14.46 6.18
N TRP A 274 -20.67 -14.51 5.81
CA TRP A 274 -20.20 -14.51 4.42
C TRP A 274 -19.56 -15.84 3.98
N ALA A 275 -19.63 -16.89 4.81
CA ALA A 275 -18.91 -18.16 4.57
C ALA A 275 -19.42 -18.97 3.36
N ASP A 276 -20.66 -18.72 2.95
CA ASP A 276 -21.32 -19.30 1.77
C ASP A 276 -21.64 -18.23 0.70
N TRP A 277 -20.96 -17.07 0.71
CA TRP A 277 -21.11 -16.06 -0.34
C TRP A 277 -20.71 -16.63 -1.71
N ASP A 278 -21.67 -16.70 -2.61
CA ASP A 278 -21.55 -17.24 -3.98
C ASP A 278 -21.79 -16.19 -5.08
N GLY A 279 -22.12 -14.96 -4.68
CA GLY A 279 -22.30 -13.82 -5.57
C GLY A 279 -21.01 -13.42 -6.33
N PRO A 280 -21.13 -12.54 -7.35
CA PRO A 280 -19.99 -12.11 -8.13
C PRO A 280 -18.99 -11.30 -7.28
N GLY A 281 -17.70 -11.57 -7.44
CA GLY A 281 -16.63 -10.81 -6.81
C GLY A 281 -16.46 -11.09 -5.31
N LEU A 282 -16.05 -10.07 -4.56
CA LEU A 282 -15.86 -10.13 -3.11
C LEU A 282 -17.20 -9.97 -2.37
N PRO A 283 -17.31 -10.37 -1.10
CA PRO A 283 -18.48 -10.03 -0.27
C PRO A 283 -18.70 -8.51 -0.25
N PRO A 284 -19.96 -8.02 -0.24
CA PRO A 284 -20.27 -6.59 -0.37
C PRO A 284 -19.49 -5.62 0.53
N PRO A 285 -19.27 -5.87 1.84
CA PRO A 285 -18.48 -4.95 2.67
C PRO A 285 -16.99 -5.00 2.33
N THR A 286 -16.47 -6.11 1.82
CA THR A 286 -15.08 -6.22 1.35
C THR A 286 -14.89 -5.48 0.02
N GLU A 287 -15.88 -5.57 -0.88
CA GLU A 287 -15.90 -4.84 -2.15
C GLU A 287 -15.96 -3.32 -1.91
N ALA A 288 -16.85 -2.86 -1.03
CA ALA A 288 -16.96 -1.45 -0.65
C ALA A 288 -15.70 -0.92 0.06
N LEU A 289 -15.02 -1.74 0.85
CA LEU A 289 -13.71 -1.43 1.42
C LEU A 289 -12.64 -1.23 0.32
N VAL A 290 -12.59 -2.11 -0.67
CA VAL A 290 -11.69 -2.00 -1.82
C VAL A 290 -11.94 -0.70 -2.60
N ASP A 291 -13.20 -0.36 -2.87
CA ASP A 291 -13.56 0.88 -3.57
C ASP A 291 -13.22 2.14 -2.76
N GLY A 292 -13.48 2.12 -1.44
CA GLY A 292 -13.11 3.22 -0.55
C GLY A 292 -11.60 3.46 -0.50
N LEU A 293 -10.79 2.39 -0.46
CA LEU A 293 -9.33 2.47 -0.52
C LEU A 293 -8.82 2.91 -1.88
N ALA A 294 -9.36 2.36 -2.97
CA ALA A 294 -9.00 2.75 -4.33
C ALA A 294 -9.27 4.24 -4.57
N ARG A 295 -10.42 4.74 -4.10
CA ARG A 295 -10.76 6.17 -4.15
C ARG A 295 -9.84 7.01 -3.27
N ALA A 296 -9.47 6.54 -2.08
CA ALA A 296 -8.53 7.26 -1.22
C ALA A 296 -7.17 7.45 -1.91
N ALA A 297 -6.64 6.39 -2.54
CA ALA A 297 -5.40 6.43 -3.31
C ALA A 297 -5.50 7.33 -4.57
N ALA A 298 -6.62 7.26 -5.30
CA ALA A 298 -6.83 8.04 -6.52
C ALA A 298 -7.09 9.54 -6.27
N THR A 299 -7.54 9.91 -5.07
CA THR A 299 -7.87 11.31 -4.71
C THR A 299 -6.87 11.96 -3.75
N TRP A 300 -5.88 11.22 -3.25
CA TRP A 300 -4.82 11.80 -2.42
C TRP A 300 -3.92 12.73 -3.24
N PRO A 301 -3.67 13.97 -2.80
CA PRO A 301 -2.80 14.90 -3.51
C PRO A 301 -1.34 14.44 -3.39
N LEU A 302 -0.84 13.79 -4.44
CA LEU A 302 0.59 13.58 -4.66
C LEU A 302 1.22 14.89 -5.12
N GLY A 303 2.32 15.29 -4.47
CA GLY A 303 3.07 16.52 -4.74
C GLY A 303 4.16 16.35 -5.79
#